data_AF-Q500J8-F1
#
_entry.id   AF-Q500J8-F1
#
_cell.length_a   1.000
_cell.length_b   1.000
_cell.length_c   1.000
_cell.angle_alpha   90.00
_cell.angle_beta   90.00
_cell.angle_gamma   90.00
#
_symmetry.space_group_name_H-M   'P 1'
#
loop_
_entity.id
_entity.type
_entity.pdbx_description
1 polymer ?
#
loop_
_entity_poly.entity_id
_entity_poly.type
_entity_poly.pdbx_seq_one_letter_code
_entity_poly.pdbx_strand_id
1 'polypeptide(L)'
;MPMDPQSIDTNKVAHCTFELTGQPMSLLKCSNNESYEAFSGITGYANDPAQVSSAKNGPLPPGRYYILNRESGGRLGWLRDPITDLIARTDRSDWFSLYRDDGEIDDRTIIDNVERENFRLHPVGPLGLSEGCVTMTSKLGFEQLSIYLHNMEGDRLPGSGQKYFGILDVIDPRNTK
;
A
#
# COMPACT_ATOMS: atom_id res chain seq x y z
N MET A 1 -8.06 -14.30 13.64
CA MET A 1 -8.80 -15.09 12.63
C MET A 1 -8.66 -14.32 11.34
N PRO A 2 -8.13 -14.93 10.25
CA PRO A 2 -8.13 -14.26 8.94
C PRO A 2 -9.55 -13.83 8.60
N MET A 3 -9.73 -12.70 7.90
CA MET A 3 -11.07 -12.22 7.55
C MET A 3 -11.89 -13.34 6.91
N ASP A 4 -13.13 -13.50 7.39
CA ASP A 4 -14.16 -14.24 6.68
C ASP A 4 -14.29 -13.57 5.29
N PRO A 5 -14.27 -14.31 4.16
CA PRO A 5 -14.40 -13.74 2.80
C PRO A 5 -15.76 -13.09 2.51
N GLN A 6 -16.45 -12.59 3.55
CA GLN A 6 -17.60 -11.72 3.43
C GLN A 6 -17.30 -10.62 2.41
N SER A 7 -18.23 -10.45 1.48
CA SER A 7 -18.17 -9.45 0.42
C SER A 7 -17.77 -8.11 1.00
N ILE A 8 -16.69 -7.53 0.50
CA ILE A 8 -16.27 -6.18 0.88
C ILE A 8 -17.45 -5.24 0.58
N ASP A 9 -17.97 -4.55 1.61
CA ASP A 9 -19.01 -3.53 1.40
C ASP A 9 -18.36 -2.28 0.82
N THR A 10 -18.41 -2.16 -0.51
CA THR A 10 -17.82 -1.06 -1.26
C THR A 10 -18.51 0.29 -1.02
N ASN A 11 -19.64 0.32 -0.31
CA ASN A 11 -20.24 1.58 0.14
C ASN A 11 -19.57 2.10 1.41
N LYS A 12 -18.98 1.21 2.21
CA LYS A 12 -18.34 1.55 3.49
C LYS A 12 -16.83 1.76 3.34
N VAL A 13 -16.15 0.91 2.59
CA VAL A 13 -14.70 0.96 2.36
C VAL A 13 -14.37 0.77 0.88
N ALA A 14 -13.31 1.42 0.39
CA ALA A 14 -12.88 1.22 -0.99
C ALA A 14 -12.32 -0.21 -1.17
N HIS A 15 -12.56 -0.82 -2.33
CA HIS A 15 -11.85 -2.04 -2.73
C HIS A 15 -10.94 -1.72 -3.89
N CYS A 16 -9.65 -2.00 -3.74
CA CYS A 16 -8.66 -1.83 -4.78
C CYS A 16 -7.91 -3.15 -5.06
N THR A 17 -7.43 -3.29 -6.28
CA THR A 17 -6.63 -4.45 -6.73
C THR A 17 -5.36 -3.96 -7.40
N PHE A 18 -4.27 -4.69 -7.20
CA PHE A 18 -2.98 -4.43 -7.83
C PHE A 18 -2.31 -5.74 -8.21
N GLU A 19 -2.01 -5.93 -9.49
CA GLU A 19 -1.45 -7.17 -10.01
C GLU A 19 0.07 -7.05 -10.19
N LEU A 20 0.79 -8.07 -9.74
CA LEU A 20 2.23 -8.22 -9.98
C LEU A 20 2.48 -8.83 -11.36
N THR A 21 2.46 -7.98 -12.40
CA THR A 21 2.52 -8.37 -13.82
C THR A 21 3.92 -8.73 -14.34
N GLY A 22 4.97 -8.48 -13.57
CA GLY A 22 6.37 -8.53 -14.00
C GLY A 22 6.78 -7.43 -15.00
N GLN A 23 5.87 -6.51 -15.33
CA GLN A 23 6.15 -5.36 -16.19
C GLN A 23 6.58 -4.15 -15.36
N PRO A 24 7.27 -3.15 -15.95
CA PRO A 24 7.66 -1.94 -15.23
C PRO A 24 6.49 -1.21 -14.58
N MET A 25 5.29 -1.32 -15.15
CA MET A 25 4.06 -0.71 -14.70
C MET A 25 2.92 -1.74 -14.59
N SER A 26 2.01 -1.47 -13.66
CA SER A 26 0.74 -2.17 -13.48
C SER A 26 -0.36 -1.13 -13.22
N LEU A 27 -1.58 -1.60 -12.98
CA LEU A 27 -2.74 -0.76 -12.70
C LEU A 27 -3.23 -1.03 -11.28
N LEU A 28 -3.30 0.03 -10.48
CA LEU A 28 -4.09 0.08 -9.26
C LEU A 28 -5.53 0.41 -9.65
N LYS A 29 -6.43 -0.57 -9.55
CA LYS A 29 -7.85 -0.42 -9.92
C LYS A 29 -8.68 -0.36 -8.66
N CYS A 30 -9.62 0.58 -8.56
CA CYS A 30 -10.44 0.75 -7.36
C CYS A 30 -11.96 0.70 -7.68
N SER A 31 -12.77 0.47 -6.65
CA SER A 31 -14.22 0.30 -6.72
C SER A 31 -15.01 1.54 -7.19
N ASN A 32 -14.35 2.70 -7.33
CA ASN A 32 -14.91 3.88 -7.99
C ASN A 32 -14.81 3.83 -9.52
N ASN A 33 -14.45 2.68 -10.10
CA ASN A 33 -14.19 2.46 -11.53
C ASN A 33 -13.00 3.25 -12.10
N GLU A 34 -12.15 3.82 -11.24
CA GLU A 34 -10.92 4.47 -11.66
C GLU A 34 -9.75 3.47 -11.69
N SER A 35 -8.78 3.77 -12.55
CA SER A 35 -7.54 2.99 -12.67
C SER A 35 -6.35 3.93 -12.75
N TYR A 36 -5.33 3.63 -11.96
CA TYR A 36 -4.14 4.46 -11.85
C TYR A 36 -2.90 3.65 -12.19
N GLU A 37 -2.02 4.24 -12.99
CA GLU A 37 -0.70 3.67 -13.24
C GLU A 37 0.13 3.66 -11.96
N ALA A 38 0.59 2.47 -11.57
CA ALA A 38 1.39 2.26 -10.38
C ALA A 38 2.40 1.13 -10.57
N PHE A 39 3.43 1.12 -9.72
CA PHE A 39 4.43 0.06 -9.68
C PHE A 39 4.82 -0.27 -8.24
N SER A 40 5.42 -1.44 -8.04
CA SER A 40 5.94 -1.85 -6.75
C SER A 40 7.29 -2.56 -6.90
N GLY A 41 8.25 -2.22 -6.04
CA GLY A 41 9.63 -2.71 -6.15
C GLY A 41 10.52 -1.81 -7.00
N ILE A 42 11.84 -1.99 -6.89
CA ILE A 42 12.82 -1.16 -7.60
C ILE A 42 13.00 -1.62 -9.06
N THR A 43 13.67 -0.80 -9.88
CA THR A 43 14.01 -1.14 -11.27
C THR A 43 14.68 -2.52 -11.36
N GLY A 44 14.14 -3.39 -12.24
CA GLY A 44 14.59 -4.79 -12.41
C GLY A 44 13.90 -5.81 -11.50
N TYR A 45 13.15 -5.35 -10.50
CA TYR A 45 12.33 -6.17 -9.58
C TYR A 45 10.85 -5.76 -9.64
N ALA A 46 10.54 -4.70 -10.41
CA ALA A 46 9.25 -4.05 -10.45
C ALA A 46 8.13 -5.01 -10.86
N ASN A 47 7.11 -5.08 -10.00
CA ASN A 47 5.92 -5.91 -10.15
C ASN A 47 6.22 -7.41 -10.39
N ASP A 48 7.44 -7.90 -10.11
CA ASP A 48 7.78 -9.30 -10.35
C ASP A 48 7.40 -10.17 -9.14
N PRO A 49 6.38 -11.03 -9.27
CA PRO A 49 5.92 -11.86 -8.16
C PRO A 49 6.96 -12.93 -7.74
N ALA A 50 7.98 -13.23 -8.56
CA ALA A 50 9.09 -14.11 -8.17
C ALA A 50 10.07 -13.43 -7.20
N GLN A 51 10.06 -12.10 -7.15
CA GLN A 51 11.06 -11.30 -6.44
C GLN A 51 10.57 -10.80 -5.09
N VAL A 52 9.39 -11.21 -4.63
CA VAL A 52 8.75 -10.76 -3.37
C VAL A 52 9.65 -10.94 -2.14
N SER A 53 10.44 -12.03 -2.10
CA SER A 53 11.39 -12.34 -1.03
C SER A 53 12.71 -11.56 -1.12
N SER A 54 12.92 -10.75 -2.17
CA SER A 54 14.08 -9.87 -2.27
C SER A 54 13.95 -8.70 -1.30
N ALA A 55 14.64 -8.78 -0.16
CA ALA A 55 14.61 -7.76 0.89
C ALA A 55 14.88 -6.35 0.31
N LYS A 56 13.96 -5.41 0.59
CA LYS A 56 13.95 -3.99 0.14
C LYS A 56 13.88 -3.74 -1.38
N ASN A 57 14.10 -4.75 -2.23
CA ASN A 57 14.08 -4.58 -3.68
C ASN A 57 12.77 -5.07 -4.30
N GLY A 58 12.21 -6.14 -3.74
CA GLY A 58 11.04 -6.83 -4.26
C GLY A 58 9.75 -6.02 -4.12
N PRO A 59 8.73 -6.35 -4.93
CA PRO A 59 7.43 -5.72 -4.83
C PRO A 59 6.75 -5.99 -3.48
N LEU A 60 5.64 -5.30 -3.26
CA LEU A 60 4.69 -5.58 -2.19
C LEU A 60 4.27 -7.05 -2.29
N PRO A 61 4.36 -7.84 -1.20
CA PRO A 61 3.97 -9.23 -1.23
C PRO A 61 2.49 -9.41 -1.62
N PRO A 62 2.15 -10.49 -2.35
CA PRO A 62 0.76 -10.88 -2.56
C PRO A 62 0.02 -11.08 -1.24
N GLY A 63 -1.25 -10.66 -1.23
CA GLY A 63 -2.10 -10.74 -0.05
C GLY A 63 -3.05 -9.56 0.04
N ARG A 64 -3.83 -9.57 1.12
CA ARG A 64 -4.78 -8.51 1.44
C ARG A 64 -4.15 -7.50 2.39
N TYR A 65 -4.40 -6.22 2.12
CA TYR A 65 -3.91 -5.10 2.91
C TYR A 65 -5.03 -4.13 3.25
N TYR A 66 -4.99 -3.57 4.44
CA TYR A 66 -5.82 -2.44 4.83
C TYR A 66 -5.12 -1.13 4.45
N ILE A 67 -5.88 -0.18 3.92
CA ILE A 67 -5.41 1.16 3.55
C ILE A 67 -5.81 2.14 4.65
N LEU A 68 -4.83 2.67 5.36
CA LEU A 68 -5.04 3.53 6.53
C LEU A 68 -4.27 4.84 6.37
N ASN A 69 -4.66 5.87 7.12
CA ASN A 69 -3.78 7.03 7.27
C ASN A 69 -2.45 6.59 7.87
N ARG A 70 -1.35 7.19 7.41
CA ARG A 70 -0.04 6.94 8.01
C ARG A 70 -0.06 7.40 9.47
N GLU A 71 0.26 6.50 10.40
CA GLU A 71 0.67 6.95 11.74
C GLU A 71 2.05 7.62 11.61
N SER A 72 2.15 8.88 12.03
CA SER A 72 3.45 9.51 12.20
C SER A 72 4.24 8.69 13.23
N GLY A 73 5.41 8.18 12.81
CA GLY A 73 6.05 7.03 13.46
C GLY A 73 6.31 7.23 14.96
N GLY A 74 5.51 6.61 15.82
CA GLY A 74 5.73 6.50 17.26
C GLY A 74 5.99 7.81 18.03
N ARG A 75 6.30 7.68 19.32
CA ARG A 75 6.48 8.80 20.28
C ARG A 75 7.58 9.81 19.92
N LEU A 76 8.40 9.54 18.89
CA LEU A 76 9.54 10.37 18.47
C LEU A 76 9.46 10.82 16.99
N GLY A 77 8.44 10.39 16.22
CA GLY A 77 8.30 10.72 14.80
C GLY A 77 8.11 12.21 14.53
N TRP A 78 7.43 12.91 15.44
CA TRP A 78 7.21 14.37 15.35
C TRP A 78 8.51 15.20 15.31
N LEU A 79 9.63 14.66 15.79
CA LEU A 79 10.95 15.33 15.82
C LEU A 79 11.79 15.05 14.56
N ARG A 80 11.52 13.98 13.82
CA ARG A 80 12.34 13.54 12.66
C ARG A 80 11.64 13.77 11.32
N ASP A 81 10.33 13.65 11.28
CA ASP A 81 9.52 13.85 10.07
C ASP A 81 9.74 15.24 9.43
N PRO A 82 9.79 16.38 10.17
CA PRO A 82 9.93 17.70 9.54
C PRO A 82 11.27 17.92 8.83
N ILE A 83 12.35 17.31 9.35
CA ILE A 83 13.71 17.46 8.78
C ILE A 83 13.85 16.62 7.51
N THR A 84 13.17 15.48 7.45
CA THR A 84 13.21 14.56 6.31
C THR A 84 12.26 15.01 5.19
N ASP A 85 11.11 15.61 5.54
CA ASP A 85 10.13 16.15 4.61
C ASP A 85 10.63 17.42 3.90
N LEU A 86 11.42 18.26 4.59
CA LEU A 86 12.08 19.43 4.00
C LEU A 86 13.13 19.05 2.92
N ILE A 87 13.80 17.91 3.10
CA ILE A 87 14.80 17.39 2.15
C ILE A 87 14.12 16.67 0.97
N ALA A 88 12.96 16.05 1.17
CA ALA A 88 12.26 15.26 0.16
C ALA A 88 11.33 16.07 -0.76
N ARG A 89 10.98 17.33 -0.42
CA ARG A 89 9.98 18.16 -1.15
C ARG A 89 8.66 17.44 -1.47
N THR A 90 8.34 16.42 -0.69
CA THR A 90 7.10 15.65 -0.79
C THR A 90 6.45 15.78 0.57
N ASP A 91 5.24 16.32 0.63
CA ASP A 91 4.47 16.26 1.85
C ASP A 91 4.06 14.80 2.04
N ARG A 92 4.72 14.11 2.98
CA ARG A 92 4.49 12.69 3.24
C ARG A 92 3.38 12.46 4.24
N SER A 93 2.74 13.51 4.77
CA SER A 93 1.57 13.38 5.65
C SER A 93 0.42 12.62 4.98
N ASP A 94 0.31 12.77 3.66
CA ASP A 94 -0.84 12.29 2.91
C ASP A 94 -0.68 10.86 2.40
N TRP A 95 0.47 10.22 2.65
CA TRP A 95 0.69 8.84 2.27
C TRP A 95 -0.16 7.90 3.11
N PHE A 96 -0.59 6.79 2.50
CA PHE A 96 -1.34 5.76 3.20
C PHE A 96 -0.42 4.64 3.66
N SER A 97 -0.69 4.11 4.86
CA SER A 97 -0.10 2.86 5.34
C SER A 97 -0.85 1.66 4.76
N LEU A 98 -0.11 0.60 4.46
CA LEU A 98 -0.63 -0.68 3.98
C LEU A 98 -0.33 -1.77 5.01
N TYR A 99 -1.31 -2.09 5.86
CA TYR A 99 -1.15 -3.14 6.89
C TYR A 99 -1.68 -4.46 6.36
N ARG A 100 -0.86 -5.51 6.43
CA ARG A 100 -1.22 -6.81 5.88
C ARG A 100 -2.24 -7.52 6.78
N ASP A 101 -3.19 -8.20 6.18
CA ASP A 101 -4.10 -9.13 6.88
C ASP A 101 -3.48 -10.53 6.91
N ASP A 102 -2.48 -10.73 7.78
CA ASP A 102 -1.80 -12.01 7.98
C ASP A 102 -1.98 -12.59 9.40
N GLY A 103 -2.89 -12.01 10.18
CA GLY A 103 -3.20 -12.37 11.56
C GLY A 103 -2.57 -11.44 12.60
N GLU A 104 -1.50 -10.71 12.24
CA GLU A 104 -0.90 -9.64 13.05
C GLU A 104 -0.98 -8.33 12.23
N ILE A 105 -2.09 -7.60 12.37
CA ILE A 105 -2.34 -6.42 11.55
C ILE A 105 -1.51 -5.24 12.05
N ASP A 106 -0.29 -5.13 11.55
CA ASP A 106 0.63 -4.03 11.83
C ASP A 106 1.44 -3.61 10.58
N ASP A 107 2.45 -2.77 10.79
CA ASP A 107 3.30 -2.22 9.72
C ASP A 107 4.49 -3.12 9.34
N ARG A 108 4.48 -4.37 9.81
CA ARG A 108 5.50 -5.39 9.59
C ARG A 108 4.83 -6.65 9.07
N THR A 109 5.59 -7.45 8.34
CA THR A 109 5.20 -8.82 7.98
C THR A 109 6.45 -9.66 7.76
N ILE A 110 6.31 -10.97 7.84
CA ILE A 110 7.39 -11.92 7.56
C ILE A 110 6.99 -12.75 6.34
N ILE A 111 7.81 -12.69 5.29
CA ILE A 111 7.62 -13.46 4.06
C ILE A 111 8.87 -14.31 3.86
N ASP A 112 8.73 -15.63 3.77
CA ASP A 112 9.85 -16.56 3.54
C ASP A 112 11.06 -16.32 4.48
N ASN A 113 10.78 -16.12 5.78
CA ASN A 113 11.77 -15.78 6.82
C ASN A 113 12.45 -14.40 6.65
N VAL A 114 11.98 -13.56 5.72
CA VAL A 114 12.43 -12.18 5.54
C VAL A 114 11.42 -11.23 6.13
N GLU A 115 11.87 -10.39 7.06
CA GLU A 115 11.09 -9.29 7.60
C GLU A 115 10.95 -8.16 6.57
N ARG A 116 9.72 -7.72 6.34
CA ARG A 116 9.36 -6.57 5.50
C ARG A 116 8.49 -5.64 6.33
N GLU A 117 8.62 -4.33 6.13
CA GLU A 117 7.90 -3.36 6.96
C GLU A 117 7.68 -2.04 6.21
N ASN A 118 6.86 -1.16 6.79
CA ASN A 118 6.64 0.21 6.37
C ASN A 118 6.08 0.35 4.94
N PHE A 119 5.18 -0.55 4.55
CA PHE A 119 4.55 -0.50 3.24
C PHE A 119 3.61 0.69 3.13
N ARG A 120 3.71 1.41 2.00
CA ARG A 120 2.91 2.61 1.73
C ARG A 120 2.25 2.56 0.37
N LEU A 121 1.14 3.29 0.26
CA LEU A 121 0.60 3.75 -1.02
C LEU A 121 0.88 5.24 -1.13
N HIS A 122 1.66 5.64 -2.14
CA HIS A 122 2.15 7.02 -2.28
C HIS A 122 2.42 7.40 -3.74
N PRO A 123 2.48 8.70 -4.08
CA PRO A 123 2.93 9.12 -5.40
C PRO A 123 4.44 8.98 -5.53
N VAL A 124 4.91 8.92 -6.77
CA VAL A 124 6.34 8.87 -7.09
C VAL A 124 7.06 10.10 -6.50
N GLY A 125 8.13 9.84 -5.76
CA GLY A 125 9.03 10.88 -5.25
C GLY A 125 10.12 11.25 -6.25
N PRO A 126 10.97 12.25 -5.95
CA PRO A 126 12.00 12.73 -6.88
C PRO A 126 12.98 11.66 -7.39
N LEU A 127 13.19 10.60 -6.61
CA LEU A 127 14.11 9.50 -6.94
C LEU A 127 13.44 8.32 -7.67
N GLY A 128 12.10 8.30 -7.78
CA GLY A 128 11.40 7.23 -8.51
C GLY A 128 11.48 5.83 -7.89
N LEU A 129 11.86 5.71 -6.61
CA LEU A 129 12.09 4.42 -5.96
C LEU A 129 10.84 3.90 -5.24
N SER A 130 10.66 2.57 -5.26
CA SER A 130 9.69 1.83 -4.45
C SER A 130 10.40 0.64 -3.78
N GLU A 131 10.60 0.68 -2.47
CA GLU A 131 11.19 -0.44 -1.71
C GLU A 131 10.13 -1.51 -1.33
N GLY A 132 9.16 -1.71 -2.23
CA GLY A 132 8.00 -2.58 -2.06
C GLY A 132 6.71 -1.87 -1.66
N CYS A 133 6.65 -0.55 -1.77
CA CYS A 133 5.42 0.22 -1.69
C CYS A 133 4.58 0.07 -2.98
N VAL A 134 3.32 0.50 -2.98
CA VAL A 134 2.60 0.80 -4.21
C VAL A 134 2.84 2.27 -4.54
N THR A 135 3.53 2.53 -5.64
CA THR A 135 3.94 3.88 -6.03
C THR A 135 3.20 4.30 -7.30
N MET A 136 2.39 5.35 -7.20
CA MET A 136 1.63 5.91 -8.32
C MET A 136 2.49 6.89 -9.13
N THR A 137 2.46 6.82 -10.45
CA THR A 137 3.29 7.69 -11.32
C THR A 137 2.78 9.12 -11.40
N SER A 138 1.48 9.33 -11.16
CA SER A 138 0.84 10.65 -11.21
C SER A 138 0.52 11.17 -9.83
N LYS A 139 1.08 12.34 -9.48
CA LYS A 139 0.71 13.05 -8.25
C LYS A 139 -0.77 13.45 -8.24
N LEU A 140 -1.30 13.94 -9.37
CA LEU A 140 -2.71 14.30 -9.49
C LEU A 140 -3.61 13.07 -9.34
N GLY A 141 -3.20 11.93 -9.92
CA GLY A 141 -3.92 10.67 -9.74
C GLY A 141 -3.94 10.22 -8.28
N PHE A 142 -2.82 10.39 -7.56
CA PHE A 142 -2.75 10.13 -6.13
C PHE A 142 -3.67 11.06 -5.32
N GLU A 143 -3.71 12.35 -5.63
CA GLU A 143 -4.61 13.32 -4.98
C GLU A 143 -6.09 12.92 -5.19
N GLN A 144 -6.46 12.49 -6.40
CA GLN A 144 -7.81 11.98 -6.69
C GLN A 144 -8.14 10.73 -5.88
N LEU A 145 -7.22 9.77 -5.83
CA LEU A 145 -7.38 8.56 -5.03
C LEU A 145 -7.49 8.88 -3.54
N SER A 146 -6.67 9.82 -3.04
CA SER A 146 -6.70 10.25 -1.64
C SER A 146 -8.06 10.83 -1.28
N ILE A 147 -8.59 11.75 -2.09
CA ILE A 147 -9.93 12.31 -1.88
C ILE A 147 -11.00 11.21 -1.87
N TYR A 148 -10.92 10.25 -2.79
CA TYR A 148 -11.84 9.12 -2.82
C TYR A 148 -11.78 8.29 -1.52
N LEU A 149 -10.58 7.89 -1.09
CA LEU A 149 -10.38 7.10 0.12
C LEU A 149 -10.86 7.85 1.38
N HIS A 150 -10.49 9.12 1.54
CA HIS A 150 -10.89 9.91 2.72
C HIS A 150 -12.39 10.19 2.80
N ASN A 151 -13.12 10.13 1.67
CA ASN A 151 -14.57 10.26 1.63
C ASN A 151 -15.32 8.97 1.98
N MET A 152 -14.62 7.83 2.09
CA MET A 152 -15.26 6.59 2.55
C MET A 152 -15.65 6.70 4.03
N GLU A 153 -16.78 6.09 4.39
CA GLU A 153 -17.20 5.98 5.79
C GLU A 153 -16.08 5.34 6.63
N GLY A 154 -15.41 4.36 6.05
CA GLY A 154 -14.32 3.60 6.65
C GLY A 154 -14.83 2.56 7.64
N ASP A 155 -13.92 1.74 8.12
CA ASP A 155 -14.19 0.79 9.19
C ASP A 155 -12.99 0.72 10.16
N ARG A 156 -13.08 -0.09 11.21
CA ARG A 156 -12.03 -0.21 12.22
C ARG A 156 -11.34 -1.56 12.19
N LEU A 157 -10.02 -1.53 12.26
CA LEU A 157 -9.22 -2.74 12.44
C LEU A 157 -9.60 -3.46 13.73
N PRO A 158 -9.74 -4.79 13.70
CA PRO A 158 -9.89 -5.57 14.92
C PRO A 158 -8.62 -5.45 15.77
N GLY A 159 -8.78 -5.28 17.08
CA GLY A 159 -7.65 -5.11 18.01
C GLY A 159 -7.27 -3.64 18.21
N SER A 160 -6.62 -3.00 17.23
CA SER A 160 -6.12 -1.62 17.38
C SER A 160 -7.22 -0.55 17.37
N GLY A 161 -8.35 -0.84 16.71
CA GLY A 161 -9.45 0.12 16.53
C GLY A 161 -9.13 1.26 15.54
N GLN A 162 -7.98 1.19 14.86
CA GLN A 162 -7.57 2.20 13.89
C GLN A 162 -8.52 2.20 12.69
N LYS A 163 -8.84 3.39 12.18
CA LYS A 163 -9.71 3.55 11.01
C LYS A 163 -8.95 3.20 9.72
N TYR A 164 -9.53 2.34 8.90
CA TYR A 164 -9.11 2.12 7.52
C TYR A 164 -10.19 2.58 6.54
N PHE A 165 -9.76 2.97 5.35
CA PHE A 165 -10.60 3.54 4.31
C PHE A 165 -10.84 2.59 3.15
N GLY A 166 -9.94 1.63 2.97
CA GLY A 166 -10.03 0.66 1.89
C GLY A 166 -9.26 -0.62 2.15
N ILE A 167 -9.46 -1.56 1.24
CA ILE A 167 -8.80 -2.84 1.17
C ILE A 167 -8.09 -2.92 -0.18
N LEU A 168 -6.81 -3.28 -0.16
CA LEU A 168 -6.00 -3.55 -1.35
C LEU A 168 -5.71 -5.06 -1.42
N ASP A 169 -6.18 -5.71 -2.48
CA ASP A 169 -5.76 -7.07 -2.81
C ASP A 169 -4.59 -7.02 -3.82
N VAL A 170 -3.42 -7.49 -3.37
CA VAL A 170 -2.23 -7.65 -4.21
C VAL A 170 -2.20 -9.06 -4.76
N ILE A 171 -2.22 -9.17 -6.09
CA ILE A 171 -2.48 -10.42 -6.80
C ILE A 171 -1.20 -10.93 -7.45
N ASP A 172 -0.85 -12.18 -7.16
CA ASP A 172 0.10 -12.96 -7.97
C ASP A 172 -0.69 -13.70 -9.06
N PRO A 173 -0.60 -13.26 -10.34
CA PRO A 173 -1.37 -13.87 -11.42
C PRO A 173 -0.96 -15.32 -11.71
N ARG A 174 0.16 -15.79 -11.17
CA ARG A 174 0.61 -17.19 -11.32
C ARG A 174 -0.20 -18.15 -10.43
N ASN A 175 -0.84 -17.64 -9.38
CA ASN A 175 -1.58 -18.43 -8.39
C ASN A 175 -3.11 -18.41 -8.60
N THR A 176 -3.62 -17.61 -9.53
CA THR A 176 -5.06 -17.51 -9.86
C THR A 176 -5.53 -18.58 -10.86
N LYS A 177 -5.16 -19.84 -10.63
CA LYS A 177 -5.61 -21.00 -11.44
C LYS A 177 -6.89 -21.62 -10.92
#